data_AF-A0A2V7A9P3-F1
#
_entry.id   AF-A0A2V7A9P3-F1
#
_cell.length_a   1.000
_cell.length_b   1.000
_cell.length_c   1.000
_cell.angle_alpha   90.00
_cell.angle_beta   90.00
_cell.angle_gamma   90.00
#
_symmetry.space_group_name_H-M   'P 1'
#
loop_
_entity.id
_entity.type
_entity.pdbx_description
1 polymer ?
#
loop_
_entity_poly.entity_id
_entity_poly.type
_entity_poly.pdbx_seq_one_letter_code
_entity_poly.pdbx_strand_id
1 'polypeptide(L)'
;MFELIQRIPEPWRQLTDLLIVPLAWIPRMQHTLWDFFFAPGPWWLVAAKFLFLLFPALLAVAAVWCTQLSIYTLPFRSGRVQFIPTMMLTWWDAVRAVWLYWVGMFRFIGVALGWAVTFSTFVAKLVLEVIRQIVLMPFTMTGRMTETYFRPGVPWVAFVMLVFWCVLEAAIFSYTLMPTVTELLADLVGGDSTARFTGAILYFFLLLLVMGSFACVQTLMDAVRKREWKFIVQMVVVELFVMFFEVIFLYRELIDALTPWISQQTGMKLGLTVTLLLSSFGWIGIRGMTWFLFGQFGTPPMLAFISRRPMVDEGAPRPATSKPAPDWWRQPVAELKQEIEWLHAKSEELLDYLVLPVLQIAAAALNFGMVLVTSRQVFSLPFKEAKEITQTWHILQSLHLHAAPRKQATL
;
A
#
# COMPACT_ATOMS: atom_id res chain seq x y z
N MET A 1 -28.69 4.32 35.30
CA MET A 1 -29.86 5.22 35.37
C MET A 1 -30.93 4.70 36.33
N PHE A 2 -31.27 3.40 36.31
CA PHE A 2 -32.29 2.82 37.20
C PHE A 2 -31.91 2.73 38.70
N GLU A 3 -30.62 2.71 39.06
CA GLU A 3 -30.22 2.68 40.49
C GLU A 3 -30.46 4.00 41.24
N LEU A 4 -30.52 5.14 40.53
CA LEU A 4 -30.83 6.45 41.13
C LEU A 4 -32.30 6.58 41.55
N ILE A 5 -33.20 5.85 40.88
CA ILE A 5 -34.66 5.84 41.17
C ILE A 5 -34.94 5.12 42.49
N GLN A 6 -34.07 4.19 42.89
CA GLN A 6 -34.23 3.45 44.15
C GLN A 6 -33.94 4.29 45.40
N ARG A 7 -33.21 5.42 45.26
CA ARG A 7 -32.90 6.35 46.36
C ARG A 7 -33.96 7.43 46.60
N ILE A 8 -35.04 7.45 45.83
CA ILE A 8 -36.10 8.48 45.92
C ILE A 8 -37.19 8.04 46.92
N PRO A 9 -37.66 8.92 47.83
CA PRO A 9 -38.73 8.60 48.79
C PRO A 9 -40.02 8.10 48.11
N GLU A 10 -40.71 7.13 48.72
CA GLU A 10 -41.90 6.45 48.19
C GLU A 10 -42.99 7.36 47.56
N PRO A 11 -43.40 8.49 48.15
CA PRO A 11 -44.46 9.33 47.57
C PRO A 11 -44.06 10.00 46.26
N TRP A 12 -42.76 10.24 46.04
CA TRP A 12 -42.25 10.84 44.81
C TRP A 12 -41.93 9.80 43.74
N ARG A 13 -41.80 8.52 44.12
CA ARG A 13 -41.44 7.43 43.21
C ARG A 13 -42.46 7.26 42.08
N GLN A 14 -43.76 7.33 42.39
CA GLN A 14 -44.84 7.22 41.39
C GLN A 14 -44.85 8.39 40.39
N LEU A 15 -44.60 9.62 40.86
CA LEU A 15 -44.48 10.79 40.00
C LEU A 15 -43.21 10.75 39.14
N THR A 16 -42.10 10.29 39.70
CA THR A 16 -40.87 10.10 38.93
C THR A 16 -40.98 8.98 37.91
N ASP A 17 -41.66 7.88 38.24
CA ASP A 17 -41.91 6.81 37.27
C ASP A 17 -42.77 7.33 36.11
N LEU A 18 -43.87 8.04 36.41
CA LEU A 18 -44.73 8.62 35.36
C LEU A 18 -44.00 9.66 34.50
N LEU A 19 -43.08 10.44 35.08
CA LEU A 19 -42.24 11.40 34.36
C LEU A 19 -41.11 10.75 33.57
N ILE A 20 -40.59 9.58 33.98
CA ILE A 20 -39.47 8.89 33.31
C ILE A 20 -39.96 7.91 32.24
N VAL A 21 -41.21 7.45 32.30
CA VAL A 21 -41.84 6.54 31.31
C VAL A 21 -41.57 6.95 29.84
N PRO A 22 -41.71 8.23 29.44
CA PRO A 22 -41.42 8.66 28.06
C PRO A 22 -39.93 8.59 27.68
N LEU A 23 -39.01 8.61 28.66
CA LEU A 23 -37.56 8.52 28.45
C LEU A 23 -37.01 7.10 28.62
N ALA A 24 -37.69 6.24 29.39
CA ALA A 24 -37.17 4.95 29.83
C ALA A 24 -36.87 3.96 28.68
N TRP A 25 -37.56 4.11 27.55
CA TRP A 25 -37.39 3.23 26.39
C TRP A 25 -36.22 3.64 25.48
N ILE A 26 -35.74 4.89 25.54
CA ILE A 26 -34.70 5.42 24.65
C ILE A 26 -33.34 4.74 24.88
N PRO A 27 -32.86 4.54 26.13
CA PRO A 27 -31.60 3.81 26.37
C PRO A 27 -31.66 2.36 25.89
N ARG A 28 -32.82 1.71 26.00
CA ARG A 28 -33.04 0.35 25.49
C ARG A 28 -32.95 0.32 23.97
N MET A 29 -33.59 1.27 23.29
CA MET A 29 -33.49 1.43 21.84
C MET A 29 -32.03 1.67 21.40
N GLN A 30 -31.28 2.51 22.10
CA GLN A 30 -29.85 2.74 21.83
C GLN A 30 -29.04 1.46 21.98
N HIS A 31 -29.25 0.70 23.05
CA HIS A 31 -28.56 -0.58 23.25
C HIS A 31 -28.86 -1.56 22.11
N THR A 32 -30.12 -1.70 21.70
CA THR A 32 -30.49 -2.58 20.58
C THR A 32 -29.86 -2.12 19.25
N LEU A 33 -29.74 -0.81 19.01
CA LEU A 33 -29.03 -0.27 17.85
C LEU A 33 -27.54 -0.56 17.91
N TRP A 34 -26.90 -0.38 19.07
CA TRP A 34 -25.48 -0.68 19.28
C TRP A 34 -25.18 -2.17 19.08
N ASP A 35 -26.00 -3.06 19.66
CA ASP A 35 -25.91 -4.50 19.48
C ASP A 35 -26.06 -4.89 18.01
N PHE A 36 -26.97 -4.22 17.30
CA PHE A 36 -27.10 -4.40 15.86
C PHE A 36 -25.78 -4.04 15.18
N PHE A 37 -25.22 -2.83 15.35
CA PHE A 37 -23.97 -2.41 14.68
C PHE A 37 -22.75 -3.30 14.98
N PHE A 38 -22.62 -3.81 16.20
CA PHE A 38 -21.50 -4.65 16.61
C PHE A 38 -21.71 -6.16 16.41
N ALA A 39 -22.89 -6.58 15.92
CA ALA A 39 -23.13 -7.98 15.60
C ALA A 39 -22.09 -8.51 14.59
N PRO A 40 -21.38 -9.60 14.90
CA PRO A 40 -20.36 -10.14 14.01
C PRO A 40 -20.99 -10.67 12.72
N GLY A 41 -20.31 -10.44 11.59
CA GLY A 41 -20.76 -10.88 10.28
C GLY A 41 -19.66 -10.75 9.22
N PRO A 42 -19.96 -11.09 7.95
CA PRO A 42 -19.01 -10.92 6.85
C PRO A 42 -18.56 -9.46 6.75
N TRP A 43 -17.27 -9.23 6.54
CA TRP A 43 -16.66 -7.89 6.56
C TRP A 43 -17.34 -6.89 5.60
N TRP A 44 -17.75 -7.34 4.41
CA TRP A 44 -18.52 -6.54 3.44
C TRP A 44 -19.87 -6.07 4.01
N LEU A 45 -20.58 -6.95 4.73
CA LEU A 45 -21.91 -6.67 5.25
C LEU A 45 -21.83 -5.72 6.44
N VAL A 46 -20.79 -5.86 7.27
CA VAL A 46 -20.45 -4.91 8.32
C VAL A 46 -20.12 -3.54 7.73
N ALA A 47 -19.27 -3.48 6.69
CA ALA A 47 -18.91 -2.23 6.02
C ALA A 47 -20.14 -1.53 5.41
N ALA A 48 -21.00 -2.27 4.70
CA ALA A 48 -22.23 -1.72 4.12
C ALA A 48 -23.19 -1.21 5.21
N LYS A 49 -23.33 -1.94 6.32
CA LYS A 49 -24.13 -1.54 7.46
C LYS A 49 -23.67 -0.21 8.06
N PHE A 50 -22.38 -0.08 8.33
CA PHE A 50 -21.82 1.17 8.85
C PHE A 50 -21.94 2.30 7.83
N LEU A 51 -21.66 2.05 6.55
CA LEU A 51 -21.69 3.07 5.51
C LEU A 51 -23.11 3.59 5.24
N PHE A 52 -24.15 2.76 5.27
CA PHE A 52 -25.51 3.18 4.90
C PHE A 52 -26.42 3.55 6.07
N LEU A 53 -26.17 3.01 7.27
CA LEU A 53 -27.12 3.12 8.39
C LEU A 53 -26.58 3.92 9.57
N LEU A 54 -25.27 4.17 9.66
CA LEU A 54 -24.69 4.87 10.82
C LEU A 54 -25.25 6.30 10.97
N PHE A 55 -25.13 7.12 9.92
CA PHE A 55 -25.59 8.51 9.94
C PHE A 55 -27.12 8.64 10.08
N PRO A 56 -27.95 7.85 9.37
CA PRO A 56 -29.39 7.81 9.63
C PRO A 56 -29.76 7.39 11.05
N ALA A 57 -29.08 6.39 11.63
CA ALA A 57 -29.34 5.92 12.98
C ALA A 57 -28.99 6.99 14.03
N LEU A 58 -27.86 7.69 13.86
CA LEU A 58 -27.48 8.80 14.74
C LEU A 58 -28.51 9.95 14.68
N LEU A 59 -28.98 10.29 13.47
CA LEU A 59 -30.04 11.29 13.31
C LEU A 59 -31.35 10.85 13.98
N ALA A 60 -31.74 9.59 13.83
CA ALA A 60 -32.95 9.06 14.47
C ALA A 60 -32.85 9.14 16.00
N VAL A 61 -31.71 8.77 16.57
CA VAL A 61 -31.45 8.90 18.01
C VAL A 61 -31.53 10.36 18.45
N ALA A 62 -30.89 11.28 17.72
CA ALA A 62 -30.94 12.71 18.03
C ALA A 62 -32.36 13.30 17.94
N ALA A 63 -33.13 12.93 16.92
CA ALA A 63 -34.52 13.34 16.72
C ALA A 63 -35.43 12.83 17.84
N VAL A 64 -35.28 11.57 18.25
CA VAL A 64 -36.02 10.97 19.38
C VAL A 64 -35.68 11.70 20.68
N TRP A 65 -34.41 11.99 20.97
CA TRP A 65 -34.04 12.76 22.15
C TRP A 65 -34.61 14.18 22.13
N CYS A 66 -34.51 14.90 21.01
CA CYS A 66 -35.00 16.27 20.90
C CYS A 66 -36.53 16.36 21.02
N THR A 67 -37.26 15.39 20.44
CA THR A 67 -38.72 15.34 20.54
C THR A 67 -39.18 15.02 21.95
N GLN A 68 -38.55 14.05 22.62
CA GLN A 68 -38.90 13.70 23.99
C GLN A 68 -38.56 14.82 24.98
N LEU A 69 -37.39 15.46 24.85
CA LEU A 69 -37.04 16.64 25.65
C LEU A 69 -37.99 17.81 25.40
N SER A 70 -38.50 17.95 24.18
CA SER A 70 -39.47 19.00 23.88
C SER A 70 -40.78 18.84 24.63
N ILE A 71 -41.22 17.60 24.90
CA ILE A 71 -42.47 17.33 25.65
C ILE A 71 -42.40 17.94 27.06
N TYR A 72 -41.25 17.87 27.72
CA TYR A 72 -41.07 18.46 29.06
C TYR A 72 -40.99 20.00 29.05
N THR A 73 -40.62 20.60 27.91
CA THR A 73 -40.50 22.07 27.78
C THR A 73 -41.77 22.72 27.21
N LEU A 74 -42.69 21.94 26.63
CA LEU A 74 -43.98 22.41 26.11
C LEU A 74 -44.83 23.22 27.11
N PRO A 75 -44.95 22.84 28.41
CA PRO A 75 -45.74 23.60 29.37
C PRO A 75 -45.20 25.02 29.64
N PHE A 76 -43.90 25.24 29.45
CA PHE A 76 -43.23 26.51 29.77
C PHE A 76 -43.01 27.42 28.56
N ARG A 77 -43.40 26.98 27.36
CA ARG A 77 -43.11 27.67 26.09
C ARG A 77 -44.27 28.58 25.65
N SER A 78 -43.96 29.82 25.26
CA SER A 78 -44.91 30.88 24.88
C SER A 78 -45.46 30.79 23.43
N GLY A 79 -45.06 29.78 22.64
CA GLY A 79 -45.41 29.60 21.22
C GLY A 79 -45.91 28.19 20.86
N ARG A 80 -46.76 27.59 21.71
CA ARG A 80 -47.14 26.15 21.63
C ARG A 80 -47.77 25.74 20.29
N VAL A 81 -48.61 26.61 19.72
CA VAL A 81 -49.36 26.33 18.47
C VAL A 81 -48.45 26.30 17.25
N GLN A 82 -47.38 27.11 17.22
CA GLN A 82 -46.42 27.14 16.11
C GLN A 82 -45.35 26.06 16.23
N PHE A 83 -45.13 25.53 17.44
CA PHE A 83 -44.10 24.53 17.70
C PHE A 83 -44.44 23.15 17.12
N ILE A 84 -45.67 22.68 17.27
CA ILE A 84 -46.13 21.37 16.76
C ILE A 84 -45.94 21.24 15.24
N PRO A 85 -46.42 22.18 14.40
CA PRO A 85 -46.20 22.10 12.95
C PRO A 85 -44.73 22.22 12.57
N THR A 86 -43.94 23.06 13.28
CA THR A 86 -42.49 23.18 13.03
C THR A 86 -41.75 21.87 13.35
N MET A 87 -42.12 21.20 14.44
CA MET A 87 -41.56 19.88 14.81
C MET A 87 -41.94 18.80 13.79
N MET A 88 -43.16 18.83 13.26
CA MET A 88 -43.61 17.90 12.22
C MET A 88 -42.88 18.13 10.90
N LEU A 89 -42.65 19.40 10.53
CA LEU A 89 -41.84 19.76 9.36
C LEU A 89 -40.37 19.33 9.51
N THR A 90 -39.76 19.46 10.71
CA THR A 90 -38.39 18.94 10.92
C THR A 90 -38.29 17.43 10.80
N TRP A 91 -39.32 16.67 11.21
CA TRP A 91 -39.35 15.22 10.99
C TRP A 91 -39.44 14.87 9.50
N TRP A 92 -40.26 15.63 8.77
CA TRP A 92 -40.39 15.46 7.33
C TRP A 92 -39.09 15.78 6.58
N ASP A 93 -38.40 16.86 6.96
CA ASP A 93 -37.11 17.23 6.40
C ASP A 93 -36.02 16.20 6.74
N ALA A 94 -36.07 15.60 7.93
CA ALA A 94 -35.18 14.52 8.33
C ALA A 94 -35.38 13.24 7.50
N VAL A 95 -36.62 12.84 7.25
CA VAL A 95 -36.92 11.69 6.37
C VAL A 95 -36.40 11.97 4.95
N ARG A 96 -36.59 13.19 4.44
CA ARG A 96 -36.05 13.60 3.14
C ARG A 96 -34.52 13.59 3.12
N ALA A 97 -33.86 14.04 4.18
CA ALA A 97 -32.40 14.02 4.29
C ALA A 97 -31.85 12.59 4.30
N VAL A 98 -32.49 11.66 5.02
CA VAL A 98 -32.12 10.24 5.01
C VAL A 98 -32.31 9.61 3.62
N TRP A 99 -33.38 9.98 2.92
CA TRP A 99 -33.61 9.52 1.55
C TRP A 99 -32.54 10.02 0.58
N LEU A 100 -32.24 11.32 0.60
CA LEU A 100 -31.20 11.93 -0.23
C LEU A 100 -29.81 11.36 0.09
N TYR A 101 -29.56 11.01 1.35
CA TYR A 101 -28.37 10.30 1.77
C TYR A 101 -28.21 8.94 1.08
N TRP A 102 -29.25 8.12 1.07
CA TRP A 102 -29.20 6.83 0.37
C TRP A 102 -29.00 7.00 -1.14
N VAL A 103 -29.75 7.89 -1.78
CA VAL A 103 -29.59 8.18 -3.22
C VAL A 103 -28.17 8.65 -3.53
N GLY A 104 -27.61 9.54 -2.70
CA GLY A 104 -26.23 10.00 -2.83
C GLY A 104 -25.21 8.87 -2.68
N MET A 105 -25.41 7.99 -1.70
CA MET A 105 -24.53 6.85 -1.45
C MET A 105 -24.56 5.81 -2.59
N PHE A 106 -25.75 5.49 -3.12
CA PHE A 106 -25.86 4.60 -4.28
C PHE A 106 -25.20 5.19 -5.52
N ARG A 107 -25.34 6.50 -5.76
CA ARG A 107 -24.63 7.19 -6.85
C ARG A 107 -23.12 7.13 -6.65
N PHE A 108 -22.63 7.37 -5.43
CA PHE A 108 -21.22 7.27 -5.10
C PHE A 108 -20.66 5.86 -5.38
N ILE A 109 -21.36 4.80 -4.96
CA ILE A 109 -20.93 3.42 -5.19
C ILE A 109 -20.93 3.09 -6.70
N GLY A 110 -21.96 3.49 -7.43
CA GLY A 110 -22.05 3.28 -8.88
C GLY A 110 -20.89 3.94 -9.62
N VAL A 111 -20.55 5.19 -9.26
CA VAL A 111 -19.41 5.92 -9.82
C VAL A 111 -18.09 5.24 -9.44
N ALA A 112 -17.90 4.89 -8.16
CA ALA A 112 -16.69 4.24 -7.67
C ALA A 112 -16.43 2.88 -8.35
N LEU A 113 -17.47 2.06 -8.55
CA LEU A 113 -17.37 0.79 -9.26
C LEU A 113 -17.02 0.99 -10.73
N GLY A 114 -17.69 1.92 -11.42
CA GLY A 114 -17.38 2.25 -12.82
C GLY A 114 -15.92 2.68 -12.98
N TRP A 115 -15.38 3.39 -11.99
CA TRP A 115 -14.00 3.88 -12.03
C TRP A 115 -12.97 2.83 -11.61
N ALA A 116 -13.30 1.92 -10.70
CA ALA A 116 -12.44 0.77 -10.40
C ALA A 116 -12.20 -0.09 -11.65
N VAL A 117 -13.21 -0.21 -12.51
CA VAL A 117 -13.10 -0.91 -13.81
C VAL A 117 -12.20 -0.13 -14.77
N THR A 118 -12.34 1.19 -14.90
CA THR A 118 -11.46 1.97 -15.79
C THR A 118 -10.02 2.00 -15.29
N PHE A 119 -9.81 2.14 -13.98
CA PHE A 119 -8.49 2.12 -13.35
C PHE A 119 -7.80 0.76 -13.48
N SER A 120 -8.51 -0.35 -13.24
CA SER A 120 -7.95 -1.69 -13.44
C SER A 120 -7.60 -1.96 -14.90
N THR A 121 -8.43 -1.51 -15.84
CA THR A 121 -8.14 -1.61 -17.28
C THR A 121 -6.90 -0.79 -17.64
N PHE A 122 -6.73 0.39 -17.04
CA PHE A 122 -5.56 1.22 -17.22
C PHE A 122 -4.29 0.55 -16.67
N VAL A 123 -4.31 0.07 -15.42
CA VAL A 123 -3.18 -0.66 -14.81
C VAL A 123 -2.82 -1.88 -15.66
N ALA A 124 -3.81 -2.61 -16.15
CA ALA A 124 -3.58 -3.75 -17.05
C ALA A 124 -2.88 -3.32 -18.34
N LYS A 125 -3.27 -2.20 -18.96
CA LYS A 125 -2.59 -1.66 -20.15
C LYS A 125 -1.16 -1.22 -19.84
N LEU A 126 -0.93 -0.55 -18.72
CA LEU A 126 0.41 -0.10 -18.32
C LEU A 126 1.34 -1.29 -18.04
N VAL A 127 0.86 -2.29 -17.31
CA VAL A 127 1.60 -3.53 -17.04
C VAL A 127 1.88 -4.27 -18.36
N LEU A 128 0.90 -4.36 -19.25
CA LEU A 128 1.08 -4.97 -20.57
C LEU A 128 2.15 -4.22 -21.39
N GLU A 129 2.14 -2.89 -21.36
CA GLU A 129 3.12 -2.09 -22.09
C GLU A 129 4.52 -2.21 -21.48
N VAL A 130 4.65 -2.28 -20.16
CA VAL A 130 5.92 -2.55 -19.46
C VAL A 130 6.44 -3.96 -19.79
N ILE A 131 5.59 -4.99 -19.79
CA ILE A 131 5.96 -6.35 -20.17
C ILE A 131 6.42 -6.38 -21.63
N ARG A 132 5.63 -5.77 -22.53
CA ARG A 132 5.97 -5.61 -23.93
C ARG A 132 7.31 -4.88 -24.08
N GLN A 133 7.57 -3.87 -23.26
CA GLN A 133 8.81 -3.10 -23.27
C GLN A 133 10.01 -3.92 -22.78
N ILE A 134 9.86 -4.75 -21.74
CA ILE A 134 10.92 -5.68 -21.30
C ILE A 134 11.24 -6.70 -22.40
N VAL A 135 10.22 -7.20 -23.10
CA VAL A 135 10.37 -8.16 -24.19
C VAL A 135 10.95 -7.52 -25.46
N LEU A 136 10.59 -6.26 -25.78
CA LEU A 136 11.03 -5.54 -26.98
C LEU A 136 12.30 -4.69 -26.79
N MET A 137 12.71 -4.41 -25.54
CA MET A 137 13.98 -3.76 -25.20
C MET A 137 15.20 -4.40 -25.87
N PRO A 138 15.36 -5.75 -25.85
CA PRO A 138 16.50 -6.39 -26.51
C PRO A 138 16.45 -6.31 -28.04
N PHE A 139 15.32 -5.93 -28.65
CA PHE A 139 15.21 -5.81 -30.11
C PHE A 139 15.33 -4.36 -30.60
N THR A 140 14.82 -3.39 -29.84
CA THR A 140 14.79 -1.97 -30.25
C THR A 140 16.05 -1.20 -29.85
N MET A 141 16.72 -1.56 -28.75
CA MET A 141 18.02 -0.99 -28.41
C MET A 141 19.17 -1.49 -29.31
N THR A 142 18.98 -2.64 -29.95
CA THR A 142 19.92 -3.28 -30.90
C THR A 142 20.02 -2.56 -32.24
N GLY A 143 19.14 -1.59 -32.53
CA GLY A 143 19.28 -0.72 -33.71
C GLY A 143 20.12 0.54 -33.47
N ARG A 144 20.03 1.14 -32.27
CA ARG A 144 20.56 2.50 -32.03
C ARG A 144 21.77 2.56 -31.08
N MET A 145 22.00 1.56 -30.23
CA MET A 145 23.26 1.47 -29.47
C MET A 145 24.40 0.81 -30.27
N THR A 146 24.06 0.07 -31.32
CA THR A 146 25.03 -0.64 -32.18
C THR A 146 25.86 0.32 -33.03
N GLU A 147 25.35 1.50 -33.36
CA GLU A 147 26.12 2.51 -34.10
C GLU A 147 27.03 3.37 -33.23
N THR A 148 26.70 3.59 -31.95
CA THR A 148 27.46 4.53 -31.10
C THR A 148 28.32 3.86 -30.03
N TYR A 149 28.05 2.60 -29.65
CA TYR A 149 28.72 2.00 -28.49
C TYR A 149 29.36 0.62 -28.68
N PHE A 150 29.04 -0.16 -29.73
CA PHE A 150 29.55 -1.54 -29.80
C PHE A 150 29.86 -2.02 -31.22
N ARG A 151 31.05 -2.59 -31.39
CA ARG A 151 31.37 -3.43 -32.56
C ARG A 151 30.39 -4.62 -32.62
N PRO A 152 29.99 -5.04 -33.84
CA PRO A 152 28.95 -6.02 -34.04
C PRO A 152 29.36 -7.39 -33.50
N GLY A 153 28.56 -7.95 -32.59
CA GLY A 153 28.69 -9.34 -32.14
C GLY A 153 28.37 -9.58 -30.65
N VAL A 154 27.14 -9.99 -30.35
CA VAL A 154 26.73 -10.83 -29.20
C VAL A 154 27.14 -10.43 -27.74
N PRO A 155 27.11 -9.16 -27.27
CA PRO A 155 27.40 -8.88 -25.85
C PRO A 155 26.18 -8.93 -24.93
N TRP A 156 24.99 -8.57 -25.44
CA TRP A 156 23.79 -8.41 -24.61
C TRP A 156 23.16 -9.76 -24.20
N VAL A 157 23.15 -10.73 -25.11
CA VAL A 157 22.72 -12.11 -24.81
C VAL A 157 23.65 -12.73 -23.77
N ALA A 158 24.96 -12.52 -23.88
CA ALA A 158 25.93 -13.00 -22.90
C ALA A 158 25.72 -12.35 -21.52
N PHE A 159 25.41 -11.05 -21.46
CA PHE A 159 25.08 -10.37 -20.21
C PHE A 159 23.80 -10.92 -19.54
N VAL A 160 22.70 -11.05 -20.29
CA VAL A 160 21.45 -11.59 -19.73
C VAL A 160 21.63 -13.05 -19.31
N MET A 161 22.34 -13.84 -20.12
CA MET A 161 22.62 -15.24 -19.80
C MET A 161 23.56 -15.37 -18.59
N LEU A 162 24.54 -14.48 -18.41
CA LEU A 162 25.37 -14.41 -17.21
C LEU A 162 24.53 -14.10 -15.96
N VAL A 163 23.66 -13.08 -16.02
CA VAL A 163 22.78 -12.73 -14.89
C VAL A 163 21.82 -13.88 -14.57
N PHE A 164 21.23 -14.48 -15.59
CA PHE A 164 20.38 -15.66 -15.45
C PHE A 164 21.15 -16.83 -14.81
N TRP A 165 22.40 -17.04 -15.24
CA TRP A 165 23.25 -18.08 -14.68
C TRP A 165 23.60 -17.81 -13.22
N CYS A 166 23.96 -16.57 -12.85
CA CYS A 166 24.22 -16.20 -11.47
C CYS A 166 22.98 -16.42 -10.58
N VAL A 167 21.79 -16.09 -11.08
CA VAL A 167 20.51 -16.35 -10.40
C VAL A 167 20.29 -17.85 -10.19
N LEU A 168 20.54 -18.65 -11.22
CA LEU A 168 20.38 -20.10 -11.19
C LEU A 168 21.39 -20.76 -10.23
N GLU A 169 22.66 -20.35 -10.28
CA GLU A 169 23.72 -20.83 -9.39
C GLU A 169 23.43 -20.45 -7.93
N ALA A 170 23.02 -19.21 -7.67
CA ALA A 170 22.59 -18.79 -6.34
C ALA A 170 21.38 -19.58 -5.84
N ALA A 171 20.42 -19.90 -6.70
CA ALA A 171 19.25 -20.70 -6.34
C ALA A 171 19.64 -22.14 -5.98
N ILE A 172 20.52 -22.77 -6.76
CA ILE A 172 21.03 -24.13 -6.48
C ILE A 172 21.77 -24.14 -5.14
N PHE A 173 22.69 -23.19 -4.91
CA PHE A 173 23.41 -23.13 -3.64
C PHE A 173 22.50 -22.83 -2.46
N SER A 174 21.51 -21.93 -2.63
CA SER A 174 20.55 -21.65 -1.57
C SER A 174 19.77 -22.90 -1.18
N TYR A 175 19.38 -23.72 -2.16
CA TYR A 175 18.68 -24.96 -1.93
C TYR A 175 19.56 -25.99 -1.20
N THR A 176 20.83 -26.13 -1.58
CA THR A 176 21.75 -27.08 -0.94
C THR A 176 22.18 -26.65 0.46
N LEU A 177 22.35 -25.35 0.71
CA LEU A 177 22.76 -24.80 2.01
C LEU A 177 21.61 -24.58 2.99
N MET A 178 20.36 -24.58 2.51
CA MET A 178 19.18 -24.38 3.36
C MET A 178 19.17 -25.29 4.61
N PRO A 179 19.31 -26.63 4.51
CA PRO A 179 19.26 -27.49 5.69
C PRO A 179 20.36 -27.15 6.71
N THR A 180 21.61 -26.99 6.25
CA THR A 180 22.77 -26.68 7.09
C THR A 180 22.62 -25.33 7.79
N VAL A 181 22.17 -24.30 7.08
CA VAL A 181 21.97 -22.95 7.66
C VAL A 181 20.80 -22.95 8.65
N THR A 182 19.72 -23.69 8.36
CA THR A 182 18.59 -23.79 9.29
C THR A 182 18.95 -24.54 10.57
N GLU A 183 19.79 -25.57 10.50
CA GLU A 183 20.27 -26.31 11.67
C GLU A 183 21.18 -25.43 12.54
N LEU A 184 22.15 -24.73 11.94
CA LEU A 184 23.03 -23.80 12.67
C LEU A 184 22.25 -22.64 13.30
N LEU A 185 21.23 -22.12 12.62
CA LEU A 185 20.37 -21.08 13.17
C LEU A 185 19.44 -21.61 14.26
N ALA A 186 18.94 -22.83 14.13
CA ALA A 186 18.14 -23.48 15.16
C ALA A 186 18.98 -23.68 16.43
N ASP A 187 20.23 -24.11 16.30
CA ASP A 187 21.18 -24.30 17.41
C ASP A 187 21.59 -22.97 18.07
N LEU A 188 21.77 -21.89 17.31
CA LEU A 188 22.15 -20.58 17.86
C LEU A 188 21.00 -19.79 18.48
N VAL A 189 19.80 -19.88 17.90
CA VAL A 189 18.68 -18.96 18.19
C VAL A 189 17.51 -19.66 18.89
N GLY A 190 17.42 -20.99 18.85
CA GLY A 190 16.46 -21.78 19.63
C GLY A 190 14.99 -21.55 19.29
N GLY A 191 14.65 -21.06 18.08
CA GLY A 191 13.26 -20.74 17.72
C GLY A 191 12.90 -20.92 16.24
N ASP A 192 11.72 -21.51 15.99
CA ASP A 192 11.15 -21.81 14.67
C ASP A 192 10.73 -20.57 13.86
N SER A 193 10.66 -19.40 14.48
CA SER A 193 10.13 -18.17 13.88
C SER A 193 11.09 -17.48 12.90
N THR A 194 12.40 -17.75 12.98
CA THR A 194 13.42 -17.18 12.08
C THR A 194 13.44 -17.86 10.71
N ALA A 195 12.93 -19.09 10.60
CA ALA A 195 13.03 -19.92 9.39
C ALA A 195 12.36 -19.31 8.13
N ARG A 196 11.34 -18.45 8.30
CA ARG A 196 10.56 -17.91 7.17
C ARG A 196 11.36 -16.94 6.28
N PHE A 197 12.26 -16.15 6.87
CA PHE A 197 13.07 -15.17 6.13
C PHE A 197 14.49 -15.65 5.82
N THR A 198 14.96 -16.70 6.50
CA THR A 198 16.30 -17.30 6.28
C THR A 198 16.57 -17.62 4.81
N GLY A 199 15.62 -18.26 4.12
CA GLY A 199 15.83 -18.66 2.72
C GLY A 199 16.02 -17.48 1.77
N ALA A 200 15.24 -16.40 1.96
CA ALA A 200 15.36 -15.19 1.13
C ALA A 200 16.69 -14.45 1.39
N ILE A 201 17.07 -14.31 2.67
CA ILE A 201 18.33 -13.65 3.06
C ILE A 201 19.54 -14.45 2.54
N LEU A 202 19.52 -15.77 2.71
CA LEU A 202 20.55 -16.67 2.18
C LEU A 202 20.68 -16.54 0.66
N TYR A 203 19.56 -16.52 -0.05
CA TYR A 203 19.55 -16.35 -1.50
C TYR A 203 20.19 -15.05 -1.97
N PHE A 204 19.81 -13.92 -1.36
CA PHE A 204 20.41 -12.63 -1.73
C PHE A 204 21.90 -12.55 -1.37
N PHE A 205 22.30 -13.13 -0.24
CA PHE A 205 23.70 -13.20 0.17
C PHE A 205 24.54 -14.04 -0.81
N LEU A 206 24.05 -15.23 -1.18
CA LEU A 206 24.73 -16.11 -2.13
C LEU A 206 24.76 -15.51 -3.54
N LEU A 207 23.71 -14.83 -3.96
CA LEU A 207 23.68 -14.13 -5.25
C LEU A 207 24.76 -13.04 -5.31
N LEU A 208 24.92 -12.26 -4.23
CA LEU A 208 25.97 -11.24 -4.15
C LEU A 208 27.37 -11.86 -4.16
N LEU A 209 27.55 -12.99 -3.48
CA LEU A 209 28.82 -13.71 -3.44
C LEU A 209 29.19 -14.28 -4.82
N VAL A 210 28.27 -14.97 -5.49
CA VAL A 210 28.48 -15.53 -6.84
C VAL A 210 28.80 -14.42 -7.84
N MET A 211 28.07 -13.31 -7.75
CA MET A 211 28.27 -12.11 -8.58
C MET A 211 29.63 -11.46 -8.32
N GLY A 212 30.07 -11.42 -7.05
CA GLY A 212 31.39 -10.93 -6.64
C GLY A 212 32.54 -11.77 -7.20
N SER A 213 32.42 -13.10 -7.18
CA SER A 213 33.44 -13.99 -7.76
C SER A 213 33.62 -13.76 -9.27
N PHE A 214 32.55 -13.54 -10.04
CA PHE A 214 32.68 -13.20 -11.46
C PHE A 214 33.37 -11.84 -11.68
N ALA A 215 33.13 -10.86 -10.81
CA ALA A 215 33.84 -9.59 -10.85
C ALA A 215 35.34 -9.77 -10.60
N CYS A 216 35.73 -10.64 -9.67
CA CYS A 216 37.13 -10.96 -9.41
C CYS A 216 37.81 -11.59 -10.63
N VAL A 217 37.20 -12.60 -11.26
CA VAL A 217 37.74 -13.23 -12.48
C VAL A 217 37.91 -12.22 -13.62
N GLN A 218 36.98 -11.27 -13.78
CA GLN A 218 37.12 -10.17 -14.75
C GLN A 218 38.33 -9.29 -14.46
N THR A 219 38.49 -8.85 -13.21
CA THR A 219 39.64 -8.02 -12.83
C THR A 219 40.97 -8.75 -12.99
N LEU A 220 41.02 -10.06 -12.76
CA LEU A 220 42.19 -10.89 -13.03
C LEU A 220 42.50 -10.95 -14.53
N MET A 221 41.49 -11.14 -15.37
CA MET A 221 41.66 -11.17 -16.82
C MET A 221 42.13 -9.82 -17.37
N ASP A 222 41.57 -8.72 -16.86
CA ASP A 222 41.96 -7.36 -17.22
C ASP A 222 43.41 -7.07 -16.78
N ALA A 223 43.82 -7.54 -15.60
CA ALA A 223 45.20 -7.47 -15.10
C ALA A 223 46.18 -8.22 -16.00
N VAL A 224 45.82 -9.44 -16.42
CA VAL A 224 46.61 -10.28 -17.33
C VAL A 224 46.76 -9.60 -18.69
N ARG A 225 45.68 -9.02 -19.21
CA ARG A 225 45.68 -8.31 -20.49
C ARG A 225 46.54 -7.04 -20.47
N LYS A 226 46.52 -6.30 -19.35
CA LYS A 226 47.36 -5.11 -19.13
C LYS A 226 48.82 -5.45 -18.77
N ARG A 227 49.13 -6.73 -18.55
CA ARG A 227 50.47 -7.26 -18.25
C ARG A 227 51.11 -6.65 -16.99
N GLU A 228 50.29 -6.22 -16.03
CA GLU A 228 50.72 -5.65 -14.76
C GLU A 228 50.99 -6.76 -13.73
N TRP A 229 52.21 -7.30 -13.76
CA TRP A 229 52.60 -8.47 -12.95
C TRP A 229 52.34 -8.33 -11.44
N LYS A 230 52.52 -7.14 -10.87
CA LYS A 230 52.23 -6.89 -9.45
C LYS A 230 50.74 -7.05 -9.12
N PHE A 231 49.88 -6.57 -10.01
CA PHE A 231 48.43 -6.61 -9.84
C PHE A 231 47.87 -8.03 -10.09
N ILE A 232 48.45 -8.76 -11.05
CA ILE A 232 48.13 -10.17 -11.30
C ILE A 232 48.37 -11.01 -10.04
N VAL A 233 49.56 -10.89 -9.42
CA VAL A 233 49.89 -11.68 -8.22
C VAL A 233 48.94 -11.38 -7.07
N GLN A 234 48.62 -10.11 -6.83
CA GLN A 234 47.65 -9.72 -5.80
C GLN A 234 46.26 -10.31 -6.07
N MET A 235 45.81 -10.24 -7.33
CA MET A 235 44.48 -10.73 -7.70
C MET A 235 44.37 -12.26 -7.64
N VAL A 236 45.42 -12.98 -8.01
CA VAL A 236 45.48 -14.45 -7.86
C VAL A 236 45.38 -14.87 -6.39
N VAL A 237 46.01 -14.13 -5.47
CA VAL A 237 45.91 -14.40 -4.03
C VAL A 237 44.48 -14.19 -3.53
N VAL A 238 43.81 -13.13 -3.98
CA VAL A 238 42.40 -12.87 -3.64
C VAL A 238 41.51 -13.99 -4.19
N GLU A 239 41.70 -14.39 -5.45
CA GLU A 239 40.92 -15.46 -6.08
C GLU A 239 41.11 -16.80 -5.36
N LEU A 240 42.34 -17.13 -4.94
CA LEU A 240 42.61 -18.36 -4.19
C LEU A 240 41.92 -18.35 -2.82
N PHE A 241 41.83 -17.19 -2.18
CA PHE A 241 41.09 -17.04 -0.93
C PHE A 241 39.57 -17.22 -1.13
N VAL A 242 38.99 -16.64 -2.20
CA VAL A 242 37.58 -16.83 -2.56
C VAL A 242 37.31 -18.29 -2.90
N MET A 243 38.19 -18.92 -3.69
CA MET A 243 38.13 -20.34 -4.03
C MET A 243 38.11 -21.20 -2.77
N PHE A 244 38.98 -20.94 -1.80
CA PHE A 244 39.02 -21.69 -0.54
C PHE A 244 37.67 -21.61 0.21
N PHE A 245 37.08 -20.42 0.29
CA PHE A 245 35.78 -20.23 0.92
C PHE A 245 34.65 -20.95 0.17
N GLU A 246 34.55 -20.75 -1.15
CA GLU A 246 33.50 -21.35 -1.97
C GLU A 246 33.60 -22.88 -2.01
N VAL A 247 34.81 -23.44 -2.06
CA VAL A 247 35.03 -24.89 -2.09
C VAL A 247 34.64 -25.55 -0.78
N ILE A 248 34.97 -24.95 0.37
CA ILE A 248 34.68 -25.52 1.68
C ILE A 248 33.22 -25.37 2.08
N PHE A 249 32.61 -24.21 1.80
CA PHE A 249 31.26 -23.91 2.24
C PHE A 249 30.18 -24.22 1.20
N LEU A 250 30.42 -23.97 -0.09
CA LEU A 250 29.38 -24.10 -1.12
C LEU A 250 29.50 -25.41 -1.89
N TYR A 251 30.64 -25.62 -2.55
CA TYR A 251 30.81 -26.76 -3.46
C TYR A 251 30.95 -28.08 -2.71
N ARG A 252 31.49 -28.08 -1.48
CA ARG A 252 31.49 -29.28 -0.65
C ARG A 252 30.06 -29.74 -0.35
N GLU A 253 29.19 -28.85 0.12
CA GLU A 253 27.79 -29.19 0.41
C GLU A 253 27.04 -29.63 -0.85
N LEU A 254 27.36 -29.03 -2.01
CA LEU A 254 26.84 -29.49 -3.30
C LEU A 254 27.29 -30.93 -3.62
N ILE A 255 28.57 -31.25 -3.44
CA ILE A 255 29.09 -32.61 -3.68
C ILE A 255 28.57 -33.60 -2.64
N ASP A 256 28.44 -33.21 -1.37
CA ASP A 256 27.89 -34.06 -0.31
C ASP A 256 26.40 -34.37 -0.58
N ALA A 257 25.63 -33.40 -1.10
CA ALA A 257 24.26 -33.63 -1.57
C ALA A 257 24.18 -34.56 -2.80
N LEU A 258 25.19 -34.55 -3.68
CA LEU A 258 25.27 -35.41 -4.88
C LEU A 258 25.91 -36.79 -4.61
N THR A 259 26.63 -36.94 -3.50
CA THR A 259 27.33 -38.17 -3.09
C THR A 259 26.44 -39.42 -3.02
N PRO A 260 25.19 -39.40 -2.52
CA PRO A 260 24.33 -40.59 -2.55
C PRO A 260 24.07 -41.10 -3.97
N TRP A 261 23.96 -40.20 -4.96
CA TRP A 261 23.81 -40.59 -6.37
C TRP A 261 25.11 -41.16 -6.96
N ILE A 262 26.27 -40.55 -6.65
CA ILE A 262 27.58 -40.99 -7.15
C ILE A 262 27.98 -42.34 -6.55
N SER A 263 27.73 -42.54 -5.26
CA SER A 263 28.04 -43.79 -4.55
C SER A 263 27.20 -44.98 -5.03
N GLN A 264 25.96 -44.74 -5.47
CA GLN A 264 25.10 -45.77 -6.08
C GLN A 264 25.63 -46.24 -7.44
N GLN A 265 26.26 -45.37 -8.24
CA GLN A 265 26.81 -45.73 -9.55
C GLN A 265 28.24 -46.28 -9.48
N THR A 266 29.05 -45.80 -8.52
CA THR A 266 30.50 -46.04 -8.51
C THR A 266 30.95 -47.05 -7.45
N GLY A 267 30.08 -47.40 -6.48
CA GLY A 267 30.35 -48.40 -5.43
C GLY A 267 31.45 -48.04 -4.42
N MET A 268 32.07 -46.86 -4.55
CA MET A 268 33.13 -46.38 -3.64
C MET A 268 32.59 -45.38 -2.63
N LYS A 269 32.95 -45.55 -1.35
CA LYS A 269 32.73 -44.53 -0.32
C LYS A 269 33.73 -43.39 -0.53
N LEU A 270 33.25 -42.24 -1.00
CA LEU A 270 34.06 -41.04 -1.17
C LEU A 270 34.57 -40.56 0.20
N GLY A 271 35.88 -40.59 0.42
CA GLY A 271 36.50 -39.99 1.60
C GLY A 271 36.57 -38.47 1.51
N LEU A 272 36.73 -37.79 2.66
CA LEU A 272 36.79 -36.32 2.77
C LEU A 272 37.79 -35.66 1.79
N THR A 273 38.95 -36.29 1.57
CA THR A 273 39.95 -35.77 0.63
C THR A 273 39.47 -35.84 -0.81
N VAL A 274 38.71 -36.88 -1.17
CA VAL A 274 38.18 -37.05 -2.52
C VAL A 274 37.01 -36.10 -2.76
N THR A 275 36.16 -35.84 -1.75
CA THR A 275 35.09 -34.84 -1.86
C THR A 275 35.65 -33.42 -2.01
N LEU A 276 36.71 -33.06 -1.27
CA LEU A 276 37.38 -31.77 -1.41
C LEU A 276 38.07 -31.58 -2.78
N LEU A 277 38.73 -32.61 -3.29
CA LEU A 277 39.32 -32.57 -4.63
C LEU A 277 38.24 -32.43 -5.71
N LEU A 278 37.17 -33.21 -5.63
CA LEU A 278 36.06 -33.16 -6.58
C LEU A 278 35.33 -31.81 -6.53
N SER A 279 35.15 -31.25 -5.33
CA SER A 279 34.61 -29.91 -5.08
C SER A 279 35.49 -28.83 -5.73
N SER A 280 36.82 -28.93 -5.58
CA SER A 280 37.78 -28.00 -6.20
C SER A 280 37.75 -28.07 -7.73
N PHE A 281 37.70 -29.28 -8.31
CA PHE A 281 37.58 -29.45 -9.76
C PHE A 281 36.22 -28.99 -10.29
N GLY A 282 35.14 -29.22 -9.53
CA GLY A 282 33.81 -28.72 -9.83
C GLY A 282 33.75 -27.21 -9.86
N TRP A 283 34.40 -26.54 -8.88
CA TRP A 283 34.54 -25.09 -8.83
C TRP A 283 35.27 -24.55 -10.05
N ILE A 284 36.47 -25.07 -10.35
CA ILE A 284 37.26 -24.64 -11.51
C ILE A 284 36.49 -24.90 -12.81
N GLY A 285 35.80 -26.03 -12.92
CA GLY A 285 35.04 -26.41 -14.10
C GLY A 285 33.84 -25.50 -14.36
N ILE A 286 32.98 -25.31 -13.36
CA ILE A 286 31.78 -24.48 -13.46
C ILE A 286 32.17 -23.01 -13.67
N ARG A 287 33.12 -22.48 -12.90
CA ARG A 287 33.60 -21.09 -13.04
C ARG A 287 34.35 -20.86 -14.35
N GLY A 288 35.23 -21.78 -14.76
CA GLY A 288 35.95 -21.68 -16.03
C GLY A 288 35.02 -21.75 -17.24
N MET A 289 34.03 -22.63 -17.22
CA MET A 289 33.04 -22.77 -18.29
C MET A 289 32.13 -21.54 -18.38
N THR A 290 31.59 -21.08 -17.25
CA THR A 290 30.70 -19.91 -17.21
C THR A 290 31.42 -18.63 -17.59
N TRP A 291 32.69 -18.52 -17.17
CA TRP A 291 33.57 -17.45 -17.60
C TRP A 291 33.79 -17.44 -19.12
N PHE A 292 34.11 -18.60 -19.70
CA PHE A 292 34.36 -18.72 -21.14
C PHE A 292 33.09 -18.50 -21.97
N LEU A 293 31.95 -19.04 -21.56
CA LEU A 293 30.70 -18.94 -22.32
C LEU A 293 30.07 -17.56 -22.21
N PHE A 294 30.12 -16.93 -21.02
CA PHE A 294 29.36 -15.71 -20.75
C PHE A 294 30.21 -14.61 -20.11
N GLY A 295 31.12 -14.95 -19.21
CA GLY A 295 31.92 -13.98 -18.45
C GLY A 295 32.80 -13.07 -19.31
N GLN A 296 33.48 -13.60 -20.33
CA GLN A 296 34.34 -12.80 -21.21
C GLN A 296 33.60 -11.69 -21.98
N PHE A 297 32.28 -11.85 -22.20
CA PHE A 297 31.45 -10.90 -22.94
C PHE A 297 30.46 -10.12 -22.05
N GLY A 298 30.03 -10.71 -20.93
CA GLY A 298 28.96 -10.20 -20.06
C GLY A 298 29.43 -9.44 -18.81
N THR A 299 30.64 -9.71 -18.31
CA THR A 299 31.12 -9.08 -17.06
C THR A 299 31.53 -7.61 -17.22
N PRO A 300 32.11 -7.14 -18.35
CA PRO A 300 32.36 -5.71 -18.57
C PRO A 300 31.06 -4.87 -18.59
N PRO A 301 29.97 -5.29 -19.27
CA PRO A 301 28.64 -4.67 -19.14
C PRO A 301 28.11 -4.63 -17.72
N MET A 302 28.28 -5.72 -16.96
CA MET A 302 27.83 -5.80 -15.57
C MET A 302 28.56 -4.79 -14.67
N LEU A 303 29.88 -4.68 -14.79
CA LEU A 303 30.67 -3.70 -14.04
C LEU A 303 30.33 -2.26 -14.44
N ALA A 304 30.09 -1.98 -15.74
CA ALA A 304 29.67 -0.67 -16.22
C ALA A 304 28.28 -0.28 -15.68
N PHE A 305 27.35 -1.24 -15.61
CA PHE A 305 26.02 -1.05 -15.05
C PHE A 305 26.07 -0.81 -13.53
N ILE A 306 26.81 -1.63 -12.78
CA ILE A 306 26.98 -1.49 -11.31
C ILE A 306 27.67 -0.16 -10.98
N SER A 307 28.70 0.21 -11.73
CA SER A 307 29.45 1.46 -11.50
C SER A 307 28.75 2.71 -12.04
N ARG A 308 27.65 2.55 -12.80
CA ARG A 308 26.98 3.62 -13.57
C ARG A 308 27.96 4.47 -14.39
N ARG A 309 29.09 3.90 -14.80
CA ARG A 309 30.09 4.57 -15.65
C ARG A 309 29.98 3.99 -17.05
N PRO A 310 29.82 4.83 -18.09
CA PRO A 310 29.88 4.33 -19.46
C PRO A 310 31.24 3.67 -19.69
N MET A 311 31.26 2.56 -20.43
CA MET A 311 32.52 1.99 -20.93
C MET A 311 33.16 3.02 -21.85
N VAL A 312 34.09 3.79 -21.31
CA VAL A 312 34.89 4.73 -22.06
C VAL A 312 36.24 4.04 -22.24
N ASP A 313 36.56 3.72 -23.49
CA ASP A 313 37.95 3.49 -23.89
C ASP A 313 38.76 4.72 -23.45
N GLU A 314 39.91 4.53 -22.81
CA GLU A 314 40.82 5.59 -22.29
C GLU A 314 41.42 6.52 -23.38
N GLY A 315 40.75 6.68 -24.53
CA GLY A 315 41.16 7.57 -25.62
C GLY A 315 40.01 8.18 -26.44
N ALA A 316 38.73 7.95 -26.11
CA ALA A 316 37.62 8.52 -26.87
C ALA A 316 37.12 9.85 -26.26
N PRO A 317 36.97 10.94 -27.06
CA PRO A 317 36.52 12.23 -26.55
C PRO A 317 35.11 12.13 -25.96
N ARG A 318 34.93 12.69 -24.76
CA ARG A 318 33.62 12.81 -24.09
C ARG A 318 32.61 13.46 -25.06
N PRO A 319 31.45 12.85 -25.34
CA PRO A 319 30.37 13.56 -25.97
C PRO A 319 29.86 14.61 -24.98
N ALA A 320 30.11 15.88 -25.29
CA ALA A 320 29.39 16.98 -24.68
C ALA A 320 27.90 16.86 -25.05
N THR A 321 27.04 17.30 -24.14
CA THR A 321 25.56 17.31 -24.20
C THR A 321 24.86 16.00 -23.84
N SER A 322 24.24 16.01 -22.66
CA SER A 322 23.09 15.18 -22.32
C SER A 322 22.02 15.36 -23.39
N LYS A 323 21.94 14.41 -24.33
CA LYS A 323 20.83 14.35 -25.28
C LYS A 323 19.51 14.32 -24.50
N PRO A 324 18.48 15.07 -24.93
CA PRO A 324 17.19 15.10 -24.25
C PRO A 324 16.66 13.68 -24.08
N ALA A 325 15.97 13.43 -22.96
CA ALA A 325 15.31 12.16 -22.71
C ALA A 325 14.54 11.73 -23.97
N PRO A 326 14.65 10.45 -24.39
CA PRO A 326 14.09 10.02 -25.66
C PRO A 326 12.59 10.30 -25.76
N ASP A 327 12.10 10.66 -26.95
CA ASP A 327 10.68 10.99 -27.15
C ASP A 327 9.72 9.85 -26.74
N TRP A 328 10.18 8.60 -26.73
CA TRP A 328 9.42 7.43 -26.27
C TRP A 328 9.18 7.37 -24.75
N TRP A 329 9.97 8.08 -23.93
CA TRP A 329 9.74 8.18 -22.47
C TRP A 329 8.87 9.39 -22.10
N ARG A 330 8.81 10.38 -22.99
CA ARG A 330 7.97 11.57 -22.77
C ARG A 330 6.48 11.24 -22.87
N GLN A 331 6.08 10.36 -23.78
CA GLN A 331 4.68 9.96 -23.95
C GLN A 331 4.09 9.29 -22.70
N PRO A 332 4.68 8.20 -22.15
CA PRO A 332 4.14 7.53 -20.97
C PRO A 332 4.14 8.43 -19.73
N VAL A 333 5.17 9.26 -19.56
CA VAL A 333 5.27 10.20 -18.43
C VAL A 333 4.24 11.32 -18.56
N ALA A 334 3.97 11.80 -19.77
CA ALA A 334 2.93 12.79 -20.02
C ALA A 334 1.53 12.21 -19.79
N GLU A 335 1.27 10.98 -20.26
CA GLU A 335 0.03 10.25 -20.01
C GLU A 335 -0.20 10.03 -18.50
N LEU A 336 0.83 9.56 -17.79
CA LEU A 336 0.78 9.39 -16.33
C LEU A 336 0.50 10.72 -15.60
N LYS A 337 1.17 11.81 -16.00
CA LYS A 337 0.97 13.12 -15.37
C LYS A 337 -0.45 13.65 -15.63
N GLN A 338 -0.95 13.51 -16.84
CA GLN A 338 -2.31 13.89 -17.22
C GLN A 338 -3.34 13.08 -16.42
N GLU A 339 -3.06 11.81 -16.16
CA GLU A 339 -3.93 10.95 -15.35
C GLU A 339 -3.86 11.24 -13.85
N ILE A 340 -2.69 11.61 -13.30
CA ILE A 340 -2.57 12.05 -11.91
C ILE A 340 -3.38 13.33 -11.69
N GLU A 341 -3.33 14.26 -12.64
CA GLU A 341 -4.09 15.51 -12.60
C GLU A 341 -5.59 15.26 -12.77
N TRP A 342 -5.97 14.33 -13.65
CA TRP A 342 -7.34 13.81 -13.74
C TRP A 342 -7.79 13.17 -12.42
N LEU A 343 -6.95 12.37 -11.77
CA LEU A 343 -7.24 11.70 -10.49
C LEU A 343 -7.50 12.72 -9.37
N HIS A 344 -6.72 13.80 -9.33
CA HIS A 344 -6.91 14.88 -8.36
C HIS A 344 -8.26 15.57 -8.57
N ALA A 345 -8.55 16.03 -9.80
CA ALA A 345 -9.83 16.67 -10.12
C ALA A 345 -11.03 15.76 -9.82
N LYS A 346 -10.87 14.45 -10.07
CA LYS A 346 -11.90 13.45 -9.82
C LYS A 346 -12.06 13.07 -8.35
N SER A 347 -10.99 13.13 -7.56
CA SER A 347 -11.06 12.95 -6.11
C SER A 347 -11.86 14.06 -5.43
N GLU A 348 -11.73 15.29 -5.93
CA GLU A 348 -12.50 16.44 -5.47
C GLU A 348 -14.00 16.25 -5.76
N GLU A 349 -14.35 15.74 -6.95
CA GLU A 349 -15.73 15.41 -7.31
C GLU A 349 -16.32 14.28 -6.43
N LEU A 350 -15.52 13.25 -6.10
CA LEU A 350 -15.92 12.18 -5.18
C LEU A 350 -16.16 12.69 -3.75
N LEU A 351 -15.30 13.59 -3.28
CA LEU A 351 -15.48 14.24 -2.00
C LEU A 351 -16.79 15.01 -1.97
N ASP A 352 -17.13 15.75 -3.02
CA ASP A 352 -18.40 16.47 -3.10
C ASP A 352 -19.61 15.52 -3.08
N TYR A 353 -19.57 14.40 -3.80
CA TYR A 353 -20.64 13.41 -3.78
C TYR A 353 -20.83 12.71 -2.43
N LEU A 354 -19.75 12.56 -1.65
CA LEU A 354 -19.79 11.94 -0.32
C LEU A 354 -20.18 12.95 0.77
N VAL A 355 -19.65 14.17 0.68
CA VAL A 355 -19.83 15.22 1.70
C VAL A 355 -21.25 15.76 1.67
N LEU A 356 -21.81 16.03 0.49
CA LEU A 356 -23.10 16.70 0.36
C LEU A 356 -24.26 15.93 1.04
N PRO A 357 -24.40 14.60 0.90
CA PRO A 357 -25.46 13.86 1.58
C PRO A 357 -25.23 13.70 3.10
N VAL A 358 -23.98 13.55 3.55
CA VAL A 358 -23.64 13.51 4.99
C VAL A 358 -23.98 14.85 5.65
N LEU A 359 -23.70 15.94 4.95
CA LEU A 359 -23.94 17.30 5.41
C LEU A 359 -25.44 17.61 5.55
N GLN A 360 -26.29 17.06 4.67
CA GLN A 360 -27.76 17.17 4.79
C GLN A 360 -28.29 16.47 6.05
N ILE A 361 -27.76 15.30 6.41
CA ILE A 361 -28.10 14.63 7.68
C ILE A 361 -27.64 15.47 8.87
N ALA A 362 -26.40 15.98 8.84
CA ALA A 362 -25.86 16.80 9.92
C ALA A 362 -26.70 18.08 10.15
N ALA A 363 -27.11 18.76 9.07
CA ALA A 363 -27.96 19.94 9.16
C ALA A 363 -29.38 19.64 9.65
N ALA A 364 -29.96 18.50 9.27
CA ALA A 364 -31.25 18.04 9.80
C ALA A 364 -31.16 17.76 11.32
N ALA A 365 -30.07 17.15 11.80
CA ALA A 365 -29.83 16.94 13.23
C ALA A 365 -29.66 18.27 13.99
N LEU A 366 -28.94 19.23 13.42
CA LEU A 366 -28.80 20.58 13.99
C LEU A 366 -30.14 21.33 14.03
N ASN A 367 -31.00 21.18 13.02
CA ASN A 367 -32.34 21.74 13.02
C ASN A 367 -33.20 21.22 14.18
N PHE A 368 -33.09 19.94 14.55
CA PHE A 368 -33.77 19.42 15.75
C PHE A 368 -33.27 20.07 17.04
N GLY A 369 -31.96 20.26 17.19
CA GLY A 369 -31.38 20.97 18.33
C GLY A 369 -31.82 22.43 18.40
N MET A 370 -31.84 23.12 17.26
CA MET A 370 -32.26 24.53 17.19
C MET A 370 -33.76 24.72 17.41
N VAL A 371 -34.61 23.81 16.94
CA VAL A 371 -36.05 23.82 17.24
C VAL A 371 -36.29 23.55 18.73
N LEU A 372 -35.48 22.69 19.37
CA LEU A 372 -35.54 22.47 20.81
C LEU A 372 -35.16 23.73 21.61
N VAL A 373 -34.14 24.49 21.21
CA VAL A 373 -33.66 25.67 21.97
C VAL A 373 -34.44 26.95 21.63
N THR A 374 -34.65 27.21 20.34
CA THR A 374 -35.13 28.52 19.82
C THR A 374 -36.51 28.47 19.19
N SER A 375 -37.14 27.29 19.06
CA SER A 375 -38.44 27.07 18.38
C SER A 375 -38.45 27.47 16.90
N ARG A 376 -37.29 27.61 16.26
CA ARG A 376 -37.16 27.96 14.84
C ARG A 376 -36.15 27.04 14.16
N GLN A 377 -36.42 26.71 12.90
CA GLN A 377 -35.45 26.05 12.02
C GLN A 377 -34.41 27.10 11.58
N VAL A 378 -33.15 26.68 11.49
CA VAL A 378 -32.04 27.57 11.10
C VAL A 378 -31.56 27.28 9.68
N PHE A 379 -31.69 26.02 9.24
CA PHE A 379 -31.30 25.58 7.91
C PHE A 379 -32.52 25.21 7.07
N SER A 380 -32.66 25.80 5.88
CA SER A 380 -33.64 25.38 4.88
C SER A 380 -33.07 24.25 4.02
N LEU A 381 -33.60 23.04 4.17
CA LEU A 381 -33.21 21.87 3.38
C LEU A 381 -34.05 21.78 2.09
N PRO A 382 -33.54 21.18 0.99
CA PRO A 382 -32.23 20.56 0.83
C PRO A 382 -31.14 21.54 0.33
N PHE A 383 -29.91 21.35 0.79
CA PHE A 383 -28.73 22.06 0.26
C PHE A 383 -28.36 21.55 -1.13
N LYS A 384 -28.07 22.48 -2.05
CA LYS A 384 -27.64 22.18 -3.42
C LYS A 384 -26.12 22.11 -3.54
N GLU A 385 -25.38 22.82 -2.70
CA GLU A 385 -23.90 22.85 -2.71
C GLU A 385 -23.31 22.90 -1.29
N ALA A 386 -22.14 22.30 -1.08
CA ALA A 386 -21.44 22.33 0.21
C ALA A 386 -21.05 23.75 0.67
N LYS A 387 -20.88 24.68 -0.29
CA LYS A 387 -20.57 26.11 -0.06
C LYS A 387 -21.72 26.89 0.58
N GLU A 388 -22.96 26.43 0.46
CA GLU A 388 -24.12 27.10 1.06
C GLU A 388 -24.06 27.02 2.60
N ILE A 389 -23.35 26.05 3.17
CA ILE A 389 -23.23 25.85 4.62
C ILE A 389 -22.21 26.79 5.24
N THR A 390 -21.05 27.00 4.61
CA THR A 390 -20.08 28.01 5.08
C THR A 390 -20.66 29.41 5.01
N GLN A 391 -21.44 29.71 3.97
CA GLN A 391 -22.18 30.96 3.87
C GLN A 391 -23.25 31.09 4.97
N THR A 392 -24.04 30.04 5.24
CA THR A 392 -25.06 30.06 6.30
C THR A 392 -24.41 30.16 7.71
N TRP A 393 -23.24 29.53 7.91
CA TRP A 393 -22.44 29.67 9.14
C TRP A 393 -21.89 31.09 9.32
N HIS A 394 -21.39 31.72 8.25
CA HIS A 394 -20.97 33.11 8.28
C HIS A 394 -22.14 34.07 8.55
N ILE A 395 -23.34 33.78 8.02
CA ILE A 395 -24.58 34.53 8.31
C ILE A 395 -25.02 34.35 9.77
N LEU A 396 -24.88 33.15 10.34
CA LEU A 396 -25.16 32.89 11.77
C LEU A 396 -24.16 33.58 12.71
N GLN A 397 -22.88 33.62 12.34
CA GLN A 397 -21.87 34.38 13.08
C GLN A 397 -22.14 35.89 13.00
N SER A 398 -22.53 36.42 11.84
CA SER A 398 -22.86 37.83 11.69
C SER A 398 -24.15 38.23 12.40
N LEU A 399 -25.15 37.33 12.47
CA LEU A 399 -26.38 37.51 13.26
C LEU A 399 -26.13 37.47 14.78
N HIS A 400 -25.24 36.59 15.27
CA HIS A 400 -24.84 36.60 16.68
C HIS A 400 -24.08 37.88 17.09
N LEU A 401 -23.35 38.52 16.16
CA LEU A 401 -22.72 39.82 16.38
C LEU A 401 -23.72 40.99 16.37
N HIS A 402 -24.92 40.82 15.78
CA HIS A 402 -25.98 41.83 15.71
C HIS A 402 -27.19 41.51 16.61
N ALA A 403 -26.99 40.75 17.70
CA ALA A 403 -28.00 40.68 18.76
C ALA A 403 -28.27 42.11 19.29
N ALA A 404 -29.39 42.68 18.84
CA ALA A 404 -29.77 44.07 19.06
C ALA A 404 -29.61 44.47 20.54
N PRO A 405 -29.13 45.69 20.85
CA PRO A 405 -29.05 46.15 22.22
C PRO A 405 -30.46 46.11 22.82
N ARG A 406 -30.63 45.38 23.92
CA ARG A 406 -31.82 45.43 24.76
C ARG A 406 -32.14 46.91 25.00
N LYS A 407 -33.27 47.39 24.48
CA LYS A 407 -33.87 48.64 24.97
C LYS A 407 -34.02 48.47 26.48
N GLN A 408 -33.22 49.22 27.24
CA GLN A 408 -33.45 49.41 28.67
C GLN A 408 -34.86 49.98 28.80
N ALA A 409 -35.74 49.23 29.47
CA ALA A 409 -37.01 49.76 29.92
C ALA A 409 -36.69 50.87 30.93
N THR A 410 -36.94 52.12 30.55
CA THR A 410 -36.99 53.26 31.45
C THR A 410 -38.23 53.11 32.32
N LEU A 411 -38.03 52.96 33.63
CA LEU A 411 -38.99 53.40 34.64
C LEU A 411 -38.86 54.92 34.82
#